data_AF-A0A2H3CXN2-F1
#
_entry.id   AF-A0A2H3CXN2-F1
#
_cell.length_a   1.000
_cell.length_b   1.000
_cell.length_c   1.000
_cell.angle_alpha   90.00
_cell.angle_beta   90.00
_cell.angle_gamma   90.00
#
_symmetry.space_group_name_H-M   'P 1'
#
loop_
_entity.id
_entity.type
_entity.pdbx_description
1 polymer ?
#
loop_
_entity_poly.entity_id
_entity_poly.type
_entity_poly.pdbx_seq_one_letter_code
_entity_poly.pdbx_strand_id
1 'polypeptide(L)'
;MERIAQVQGRQINDILVPTLNAFLPILEAKRASIQKTTRESHQYGPTVRHTLDVYYPPTTRPDIPILVFSYGGGFYMGGRTLPAPADIIYHNLGSFFATRGFVAIVPDYRLVDSLVQLRTFSMRCSGS
;
A
#
# COMPACT_ATOMS: atom_id res chain seq x y z
N MET A 1 -12.15 11.96 14.60
CA MET A 1 -12.42 12.86 13.47
C MET A 1 -12.04 14.32 13.77
N GLU A 2 -12.12 14.77 15.03
CA GLU A 2 -11.83 16.16 15.44
C GLU A 2 -10.42 16.67 15.02
N ARG A 3 -9.37 15.86 15.15
CA ARG A 3 -8.00 16.25 14.75
C ARG A 3 -7.85 16.59 13.26
N ILE A 4 -8.63 15.93 12.40
CA ILE A 4 -8.54 16.12 10.94
C ILE A 4 -9.35 17.36 10.53
N ALA A 5 -10.45 17.64 11.24
CA ALA A 5 -11.27 18.83 10.99
C ALA A 5 -10.50 20.15 11.23
N GLN A 6 -9.37 20.11 11.94
CA GLN A 6 -8.51 21.26 12.19
C GLN A 6 -7.54 21.56 11.02
N VAL A 7 -7.43 20.67 10.03
CA VAL A 7 -6.56 20.86 8.87
C VAL A 7 -7.24 21.83 7.89
N GLN A 8 -6.68 23.02 7.72
CA GLN A 8 -7.27 24.09 6.91
C GLN A 8 -6.79 24.11 5.45
N GLY A 9 -5.64 23.49 5.18
CA GLY A 9 -5.07 23.42 3.83
C GLY A 9 -5.96 22.62 2.88
N ARG A 10 -5.95 23.00 1.59
CA ARG A 10 -6.75 22.36 0.54
C ARG A 10 -5.90 21.59 -0.47
N GLN A 11 -4.59 21.79 -0.47
CA GLN A 11 -3.68 21.05 -1.33
C GLN A 11 -3.32 19.70 -0.70
N ILE A 12 -3.00 18.72 -1.54
CA ILE A 12 -2.67 17.37 -1.08
C ILE A 12 -1.50 17.37 -0.07
N ASN A 13 -0.49 18.20 -0.32
CA ASN A 13 0.68 18.32 0.54
C ASN A 13 0.34 18.90 1.92
N ASP A 14 -0.68 19.76 1.99
CA ASP A 14 -1.13 20.37 3.24
C ASP A 14 -1.96 19.40 4.08
N ILE A 15 -2.60 18.41 3.45
CA ILE A 15 -3.57 17.51 4.10
C ILE A 15 -2.96 16.17 4.46
N LEU A 16 -2.08 15.64 3.62
CA LEU A 16 -1.61 14.26 3.71
C LEU A 16 -0.87 13.99 5.03
N VAL A 17 0.16 14.78 5.34
CA VAL A 17 0.98 14.57 6.55
C VAL A 17 0.17 14.78 7.84
N PRO A 18 -0.64 15.84 7.99
CA PRO A 18 -1.49 15.99 9.17
C PRO A 18 -2.48 14.83 9.36
N THR A 19 -3.07 14.34 8.26
CA THR A 19 -4.00 13.21 8.32
C THR A 19 -3.29 11.95 8.80
N LEU A 20 -2.10 11.64 8.26
CA LEU A 20 -1.28 10.53 8.71
C LEU A 20 -0.95 10.65 10.20
N ASN A 21 -0.47 11.81 10.65
CA ASN A 21 -0.13 12.06 12.06
C ASN A 21 -1.33 11.94 13.00
N ALA A 22 -2.54 12.22 12.52
CA ALA A 22 -3.75 12.04 13.31
C ALA A 22 -4.10 10.55 13.51
N PHE A 23 -3.88 9.71 12.51
CA PHE A 23 -4.25 8.29 12.54
C PHE A 23 -3.16 7.38 13.09
N LEU A 24 -1.89 7.66 12.83
CA LEU A 24 -0.78 6.78 13.19
C LEU A 24 -0.79 6.38 14.68
N PRO A 25 -0.96 7.28 15.66
CA PRO A 25 -1.01 6.89 17.07
C PRO A 25 -2.16 5.92 17.40
N ILE A 26 -3.29 6.05 16.70
CA ILE A 26 -4.46 5.18 16.88
C ILE A 26 -4.17 3.78 16.33
N LEU A 27 -3.47 3.70 15.20
CA LEU A 27 -3.07 2.42 14.61
C LEU A 27 -1.99 1.75 15.45
N GLU A 28 -1.03 2.52 15.95
CA GLU A 28 0.02 2.02 16.84
C GLU A 28 -0.56 1.44 18.14
N ALA A 29 -1.49 2.14 18.78
CA ALA A 29 -2.19 1.63 19.96
C ALA A 29 -2.92 0.30 19.71
N LYS A 30 -3.25 -0.01 18.44
CA LYS A 30 -3.92 -1.24 18.01
C LYS A 30 -3.00 -2.23 17.30
N ARG A 31 -1.69 -1.98 17.24
CA ARG A 31 -0.72 -2.76 16.44
C ARG A 31 -0.79 -4.24 16.74
N ALA A 32 -0.81 -4.64 18.02
CA ALA A 32 -0.90 -6.04 18.42
C ALA A 32 -2.17 -6.74 17.88
N SER A 33 -3.31 -6.05 17.89
CA SER A 33 -4.55 -6.59 17.34
C SER A 33 -4.50 -6.71 15.81
N ILE A 34 -3.90 -5.73 15.13
CA ILE A 34 -3.75 -5.72 13.67
C ILE A 34 -2.83 -6.86 13.24
N GLN A 35 -1.71 -7.06 13.94
CA GLN A 35 -0.71 -8.08 13.63
C GLN A 35 -1.14 -9.51 13.99
N LYS A 36 -2.20 -9.70 14.77
CA LYS A 36 -2.76 -11.02 15.06
C LYS A 36 -3.42 -11.66 13.83
N THR A 37 -3.83 -10.87 12.85
CA THR A 37 -4.42 -11.40 11.62
C THR A 37 -3.39 -12.18 10.81
N THR A 38 -3.75 -13.41 10.40
CA THR A 38 -2.93 -14.24 9.52
C THR A 38 -2.63 -13.51 8.21
N ARG A 39 -1.34 -13.32 7.93
CA ARG A 39 -0.85 -12.63 6.73
C ARG A 39 0.27 -13.43 6.10
N GLU A 40 0.18 -13.62 4.80
CA GLU A 40 1.22 -14.25 3.98
C GLU A 40 1.62 -13.33 2.83
N SER A 41 2.91 -13.32 2.50
CA SER A 41 3.43 -12.58 1.35
C SER A 41 3.72 -13.56 0.21
N HIS A 42 3.26 -13.24 -1.01
CA HIS A 42 3.44 -14.08 -2.18
C HIS A 42 4.01 -13.27 -3.35
N GLN A 43 4.89 -13.90 -4.12
CA GLN A 43 5.39 -13.34 -5.37
C GLN A 43 4.48 -13.81 -6.53
N TYR A 44 3.98 -12.87 -7.32
CA TYR A 44 3.05 -13.13 -8.43
C TYR A 44 3.67 -12.86 -9.81
N GLY A 45 4.95 -12.48 -9.86
CA GLY A 45 5.64 -12.21 -11.12
C GLY A 45 7.14 -12.00 -10.95
N PRO A 46 7.86 -11.71 -12.05
CA PRO A 46 9.32 -11.80 -12.09
C PRO A 46 10.08 -10.68 -11.36
N THR A 47 9.39 -9.59 -10.98
CA THR A 47 10.05 -8.43 -10.37
C THR A 47 9.85 -8.44 -8.87
N VAL A 48 10.74 -7.77 -8.13
CA VAL A 48 10.58 -7.59 -6.67
C VAL A 48 9.25 -6.90 -6.29
N ARG A 49 8.72 -6.05 -7.17
CA ARG A 49 7.43 -5.36 -7.00
C ARG A 49 6.23 -6.19 -7.46
N HIS A 50 6.43 -7.38 -8.03
CA HIS A 50 5.36 -8.34 -8.23
C HIS A 50 5.18 -9.20 -6.97
N THR A 51 4.96 -8.53 -5.84
CA THR A 51 4.73 -9.16 -4.53
C THR A 51 3.42 -8.64 -3.96
N LEU A 52 2.66 -9.48 -3.27
CA LEU A 52 1.42 -9.11 -2.62
C LEU A 52 1.35 -9.66 -1.21
N ASP A 53 0.59 -9.00 -0.34
CA ASP A 53 0.19 -9.54 0.95
C ASP A 53 -1.26 -10.01 0.90
N VAL A 54 -1.50 -11.24 1.39
CA VAL A 54 -2.84 -11.80 1.57
C VAL A 54 -3.14 -11.88 3.06
N TYR A 55 -4.30 -11.39 3.46
CA TYR A 55 -4.82 -11.46 4.81
C TYR A 55 -6.01 -12.39 4.83
N TYR A 56 -5.94 -13.40 5.67
CA TYR A 56 -6.95 -14.46 5.72
C TYR A 56 -7.92 -14.26 6.88
N PRO A 57 -9.23 -14.53 6.67
CA PRO A 57 -10.19 -14.53 7.75
C PRO A 57 -9.93 -15.72 8.69
N PRO A 58 -10.33 -15.64 9.98
CA PRO A 58 -10.15 -16.75 10.93
C PRO A 58 -10.86 -18.04 10.53
N THR A 59 -11.92 -17.93 9.72
CA THR A 59 -12.69 -19.07 9.21
C THR A 59 -12.80 -18.95 7.70
N THR A 60 -12.33 -19.97 7.00
CA THR A 60 -12.42 -20.06 5.55
C THR A 60 -13.71 -20.76 5.12
N ARG A 61 -14.36 -20.23 4.08
CA ARG A 61 -15.54 -20.82 3.43
C ARG A 61 -15.37 -20.77 1.90
N PRO A 62 -16.06 -21.63 1.13
CA PRO A 62 -15.88 -21.68 -0.33
C PRO A 62 -16.29 -20.39 -1.05
N ASP A 63 -17.18 -19.59 -0.48
CA ASP A 63 -17.77 -18.38 -1.06
C ASP A 63 -17.21 -17.07 -0.46
N ILE A 64 -15.98 -17.09 0.07
CA ILE A 64 -15.39 -15.88 0.66
C ILE A 64 -15.22 -14.78 -0.41
N PRO A 65 -15.73 -13.56 -0.17
CA PRO A 65 -15.43 -12.41 -1.01
C PRO A 65 -13.95 -12.03 -0.91
N ILE A 66 -13.36 -11.71 -2.06
CA ILE A 66 -11.99 -11.24 -2.17
C ILE A 66 -12.00 -9.72 -2.37
N LEU A 67 -11.28 -8.99 -1.53
CA LEU A 67 -11.04 -7.56 -1.68
C LEU A 67 -9.59 -7.34 -2.11
N VAL A 68 -9.39 -6.71 -3.26
CA VAL A 68 -8.06 -6.27 -3.71
C VAL A 68 -7.96 -4.76 -3.53
N PHE A 69 -6.97 -4.29 -2.78
CA PHE A 69 -6.73 -2.87 -2.56
C PHE A 69 -5.39 -2.44 -3.16
N SER A 70 -5.44 -1.53 -4.13
CA SER A 70 -4.26 -0.90 -4.73
C SER A 70 -4.01 0.46 -4.09
N TYR A 71 -2.80 0.67 -3.57
CA TYR A 71 -2.42 1.93 -2.93
C TYR A 71 -2.20 3.07 -3.94
N GLY A 72 -2.16 4.31 -3.45
CA GLY A 72 -1.95 5.52 -4.26
C GLY A 72 -0.47 5.87 -4.49
N GLY A 73 -0.16 7.15 -4.67
CA GLY A 73 1.23 7.60 -4.90
C GLY A 73 1.54 7.91 -6.37
N GLY A 74 0.51 8.20 -7.17
CA GLY A 74 0.67 8.74 -8.52
C GLY A 74 1.43 7.82 -9.48
N PHE A 75 1.47 6.51 -9.21
CA PHE A 75 2.23 5.49 -9.96
C PHE A 75 3.75 5.64 -9.96
N TYR A 76 4.35 6.65 -9.30
CA TYR A 76 5.80 6.82 -9.23
C TYR A 76 6.37 6.57 -7.83
N MET A 77 5.52 6.43 -6.80
CA MET A 77 5.90 6.10 -5.43
C MET A 77 4.83 5.24 -4.74
N GLY A 78 5.09 4.84 -3.50
CA GLY A 78 4.20 4.02 -2.68
C GLY A 78 4.70 2.58 -2.51
N GLY A 79 4.04 1.82 -1.64
CA GLY A 79 4.38 0.42 -1.34
C GLY A 79 3.26 -0.26 -0.55
N ARG A 80 3.12 -1.59 -0.68
CA ARG A 80 2.18 -2.39 0.13
C ARG A 80 2.46 -2.27 1.64
N THR A 81 3.72 -1.97 1.98
CA THR A 81 4.17 -1.55 3.31
C THR A 81 4.91 -0.22 3.14
N LEU A 82 4.48 0.80 3.88
CA LEU A 82 5.15 2.10 3.91
C LEU A 82 6.35 2.08 4.88
N PRO A 83 7.30 3.01 4.76
CA PRO A 83 8.36 3.16 5.75
C PRO A 83 7.81 3.46 7.15
N ALA A 84 8.50 3.00 8.20
CA ALA A 84 8.18 3.35 9.57
C ALA A 84 8.17 4.88 9.75
N PRO A 85 7.25 5.43 10.57
CA PRO A 85 6.27 4.74 11.42
C PRO A 85 4.95 4.35 10.72
N ALA A 86 4.85 4.50 9.40
CA ALA A 86 3.61 4.29 8.65
C ALA A 86 3.43 2.87 8.11
N ASP A 87 4.30 1.94 8.47
CA ASP A 87 4.28 0.53 8.02
C ASP A 87 2.96 -0.17 8.36
N ILE A 88 2.30 0.22 9.45
CA ILE A 88 1.03 -0.37 9.90
C ILE A 88 -0.19 0.06 9.09
N ILE A 89 -0.07 1.08 8.23
CA ILE A 89 -1.23 1.69 7.56
C ILE A 89 -1.97 0.67 6.71
N TYR A 90 -1.33 -0.06 5.80
CA TYR A 90 -2.08 -1.02 4.97
C TYR A 90 -2.32 -2.36 5.66
N HIS A 91 -1.54 -2.67 6.71
CA HIS A 91 -1.83 -3.80 7.59
C HIS A 91 -3.16 -3.63 8.34
N ASN A 92 -3.52 -2.39 8.71
CA ASN A 92 -4.81 -2.08 9.32
C ASN A 92 -5.99 -2.49 8.41
N LEU A 93 -5.83 -2.30 7.10
CA LEU A 93 -6.86 -2.47 6.10
C LEU A 93 -7.08 -3.95 5.86
N GLY A 94 -5.98 -4.67 5.63
CA GLY A 94 -5.98 -6.12 5.49
C GLY A 94 -6.61 -6.79 6.72
N SER A 95 -6.18 -6.39 7.92
CA SER A 95 -6.74 -6.90 9.18
C SER A 95 -8.23 -6.59 9.34
N PHE A 96 -8.65 -5.36 9.02
CA PHE A 96 -10.04 -4.94 9.16
C PHE A 96 -11.02 -5.77 8.32
N PHE A 97 -10.66 -6.04 7.07
CA PHE A 97 -11.51 -6.84 6.17
C PHE A 97 -11.40 -8.34 6.45
N ALA A 98 -10.20 -8.84 6.75
CA ALA A 98 -10.00 -10.24 7.12
C ALA A 98 -10.82 -10.64 8.35
N THR A 99 -10.81 -9.81 9.39
CA THR A 99 -11.63 -10.05 10.60
C THR A 99 -13.14 -10.00 10.35
N ARG A 100 -13.58 -9.55 9.17
CA ARG A 100 -14.99 -9.49 8.73
C ARG A 100 -15.35 -10.56 7.70
N GLY A 101 -14.48 -11.55 7.48
CA GLY A 101 -14.78 -12.68 6.60
C GLY A 101 -14.43 -12.46 5.13
N PHE A 102 -13.55 -11.49 4.82
CA PHE A 102 -12.98 -11.31 3.48
C PHE A 102 -11.59 -11.93 3.41
N VAL A 103 -11.17 -12.35 2.22
CA VAL A 103 -9.74 -12.41 1.91
C VAL A 103 -9.34 -11.03 1.40
N ALA A 104 -8.44 -10.35 2.09
CA ALA A 104 -7.96 -9.03 1.66
C ALA A 104 -6.57 -9.14 1.05
N ILE A 105 -6.34 -8.47 -0.07
CA ILE A 105 -5.09 -8.52 -0.84
C ILE A 105 -4.56 -7.11 -1.04
N VAL A 106 -3.28 -6.90 -0.70
CA VAL A 106 -2.56 -5.65 -0.94
C VAL A 106 -1.33 -5.94 -1.82
N PRO A 107 -1.43 -5.76 -3.14
CA PRO A 107 -0.32 -5.99 -4.06
C PRO A 107 0.57 -4.74 -4.19
N ASP A 108 1.88 -4.97 -4.31
CA ASP A 108 2.76 -4.02 -4.99
C ASP A 108 2.51 -4.04 -6.50
N TYR A 109 2.89 -2.97 -7.17
CA TYR A 109 2.85 -2.84 -8.63
C TYR A 109 4.09 -2.08 -9.13
N ARG A 110 4.37 -2.20 -10.43
CA ARG A 110 5.49 -1.50 -11.10
C ARG A 110 5.26 0.01 -11.06
N LEU A 111 6.31 0.76 -10.75
CA LEU A 111 6.28 2.22 -10.76
C LEU A 111 6.75 2.75 -12.12
N VAL A 112 6.25 3.91 -12.54
CA VAL A 112 6.58 4.54 -13.83
C VAL A 112 8.09 4.72 -13.99
N ASP A 113 8.80 5.09 -12.92
CA ASP A 113 10.25 5.32 -12.98
C ASP A 113 11.09 4.03 -13.06
N SER A 114 10.49 2.85 -12.81
CA SER A 114 11.20 1.57 -12.95
C SER A 114 11.41 1.13 -14.40
N LEU A 115 10.83 1.86 -15.36
CA LEU A 115 10.91 1.56 -16.80
C LEU A 115 11.34 2.75 -17.67
N VAL A 116 11.49 3.95 -17.10
CA VAL A 116 12.09 5.09 -17.82
C VAL A 116 13.61 5.02 -17.72
N GLN A 117 14.17 3.88 -18.14
CA GLN A 117 15.40 3.96 -18.90
C GLN A 117 14.96 4.31 -20.31
N LEU A 118 14.65 5.59 -20.54
CA LEU A 118 14.63 6.16 -21.88
C LEU A 118 15.94 5.67 -22.51
N ARG A 119 15.85 4.69 -23.41
CA ARG A 119 16.94 4.39 -24.32
C ARG A 119 17.08 5.69 -25.09
N THR A 120 17.97 6.56 -24.65
CA THR A 120 18.52 7.62 -25.47
C THR A 120 19.16 6.89 -26.64
N PHE A 121 18.40 6.74 -27.71
CA PHE A 121 18.92 6.32 -28.99
C PHE A 121 19.76 7.50 -29.47
N SER A 122 21.01 7.57 -28.99
CA SER A 122 22.00 8.49 -29.54
C SER A 122 22.33 7.98 -30.93
N MET A 123 21.56 8.44 -31.91
CA MET A 123 21.88 8.29 -33.32
C MET A 123 23.11 9.18 -33.58
N ARG A 124 24.32 8.62 -33.41
CA ARG A 124 25.53 9.25 -33.93
C ARG A 124 25.48 9.12 -35.45
N CYS A 125 25.09 10.19 -36.13
CA CYS A 125 25.38 10.32 -37.55
C CYS A 125 26.90 10.48 -37.71
N SER A 126 27.57 9.44 -38.19
CA SER A 126 28.94 9.55 -38.70
C SER A 126 28.86 10.20 -40.07
N GLY A 127 29.22 11.49 -40.15
CA GLY A 127 29.48 12.15 -41.42
C GLY A 127 30.79 11.64 -42.00
N SER A 128 30.71 11.20 -43.26
CA SER A 128 31.82 10.93 -44.18
C SER A 128 32.47 12.22 -44.66
#